data_AF-A0A1I6L6Q8-F1
#
_entry.id   AF-A0A1I6L6Q8-F1
#
_cell.length_a   1.000
_cell.length_b   1.000
_cell.length_c   1.000
_cell.angle_alpha   90.00
_cell.angle_beta   90.00
_cell.angle_gamma   90.00
#
_symmetry.space_group_name_H-M   'P 1'
#
loop_
_entity.id
_entity.type
_entity.pdbx_description
1 polymer ?
#
loop_
_entity_poly.entity_id
_entity_poly.type
_entity_poly.pdbx_seq_one_letter_code
_entity_poly.pdbx_strand_id
1 'polypeptide(L)'
;MVKRRTILKSSIAFGSLGLAATALGQESSLVVHSFDGGTYPGSNDLGNWADAGSFANGDGSGEVSDGALRLEYDNAGWFGSNVQQSVADQSTLNLVVRGDSGGEESDFVVDVGGARGLLSDLTDDTIGTEWSTVSVDLSAAGGDPENPRAVRFNFWQGASGAIEIDTIAFTAGSEPPTDTPTTTAPPTTTDTETETETETDTETETETETETGNGEEPTWDVPFPDRPPEPDTLPSDITGSTTVAELYEHFDDPYYVPRDFLDYLPGETSSTGQTWTDSEKAEEFDYDVAAVQDNVQDGSLTLDQLGTQALPYVQQLADNDFPAHATVKLLPRLALLPDETEDPGTHDDPDNVWSETAGPTAATNGPGQFIQDRWPTDARSYQPDEVRVRDRVHDQPEYDDSREWGSSADLPDDVVNNPDNPIHDMVADKVDPRTGSSLGGDGFTANAPMEASIEIHENGGSYWNQYIVLKNTSEVPYFQDGMVITWLGPSGDAANLADGHWNNPHRPAQSLGHPQRDVIEVIHPDYEGLSSYAVRCANHDEPYHMRTIYPNQQVAMEVGTPANPDQWSSSSARQDLVDTMLDSLHVELETNLSRNDRLIDEIDLKYRVPN
;
A
#
# COMPACT_ATOMS: atom_id res chain seq x y z
N MET A 1 -31.38 32.78 -36.88
CA MET A 1 -31.10 33.77 -37.95
C MET A 1 -31.10 35.16 -37.29
N VAL A 2 -30.09 36.04 -37.26
CA VAL A 2 -28.79 36.19 -37.93
C VAL A 2 -27.92 37.14 -37.07
N LYS A 3 -26.70 36.70 -36.76
CA LYS A 3 -25.37 37.38 -36.73
C LYS A 3 -25.12 38.76 -36.07
N ARG A 4 -24.16 38.72 -35.13
CA ARG A 4 -22.82 39.39 -35.06
C ARG A 4 -22.73 40.90 -35.36
N ARG A 5 -22.06 41.63 -34.45
CA ARG A 5 -20.70 42.21 -34.69
C ARG A 5 -20.03 42.77 -33.43
N THR A 6 -18.84 42.26 -33.18
CA THR A 6 -17.74 42.73 -32.31
C THR A 6 -17.15 44.07 -32.78
N ILE A 7 -16.71 44.95 -31.85
CA ILE A 7 -15.54 45.83 -32.03
C ILE A 7 -14.78 45.99 -30.69
N LEU A 8 -13.50 45.61 -30.70
CA LEU A 8 -12.43 45.90 -29.73
C LEU A 8 -11.90 47.33 -29.85
N LYS A 9 -11.30 47.84 -28.76
CA LYS A 9 -9.98 48.57 -28.61
C LYS A 9 -10.06 49.51 -27.40
N SER A 10 -9.34 49.29 -26.29
CA SER A 10 -7.93 49.72 -26.03
C SER A 10 -7.74 51.23 -26.31
N SER A 11 -7.24 52.12 -25.45
CA SER A 11 -6.34 52.03 -24.29
C SER A 11 -5.98 53.49 -23.83
N ILE A 12 -5.30 53.64 -22.67
CA ILE A 12 -4.46 54.81 -22.21
C ILE A 12 -5.24 56.00 -21.58
N ALA A 13 -4.85 56.69 -20.51
CA ALA A 13 -3.95 56.53 -19.35
C ALA A 13 -4.01 57.85 -18.53
N PHE A 14 -3.90 57.73 -17.20
CA PHE A 14 -3.37 58.66 -16.19
C PHE A 14 -3.80 60.14 -16.08
N GLY A 15 -4.24 60.49 -14.85
CA GLY A 15 -4.31 61.87 -14.33
C GLY A 15 -4.72 61.90 -12.86
N SER A 16 -3.73 61.91 -11.97
CA SER A 16 -3.81 61.88 -10.49
C SER A 16 -4.25 63.20 -9.82
N LEU A 17 -5.05 63.10 -8.76
CA LEU A 17 -5.20 64.00 -7.59
C LEU A 17 -6.30 63.33 -6.70
N GLY A 18 -6.09 62.82 -5.49
CA GLY A 18 -5.15 63.14 -4.43
C GLY A 18 -5.97 63.53 -3.19
N LEU A 19 -6.19 62.60 -2.27
CA LEU A 19 -6.58 62.86 -0.88
C LEU A 19 -6.13 61.67 -0.03
N ALA A 20 -5.04 61.91 0.70
CA ALA A 20 -4.48 60.98 1.67
C ALA A 20 -5.38 60.90 2.90
N ALA A 21 -5.76 59.68 3.27
CA ALA A 21 -6.10 59.33 4.63
C ALA A 21 -4.98 58.42 5.13
N THR A 22 -4.21 58.91 6.10
CA THR A 22 -3.30 58.08 6.89
C THR A 22 -4.16 57.33 7.91
N ALA A 23 -4.29 56.02 7.77
CA ALA A 23 -4.78 55.13 8.81
C ALA A 23 -3.82 53.95 8.91
N LEU A 24 -3.14 53.93 10.05
CA LEU A 24 -2.38 52.91 10.78
C LEU A 24 -2.46 51.47 10.23
N GLY A 25 -1.30 50.79 10.22
CA GLY A 25 -1.05 49.49 9.60
C GLY A 25 -2.08 48.41 9.90
N GLN A 26 -2.59 47.81 8.83
CA GLN A 26 -3.29 46.55 8.82
C GLN A 26 -2.26 45.53 8.32
N GLU A 27 -1.71 44.74 9.26
CA GLU A 27 -0.86 43.58 8.98
C GLU A 27 -1.60 42.67 7.99
N SER A 28 -0.95 42.28 6.89
CA SER A 28 -1.58 41.61 5.75
C SER A 28 -1.76 40.12 6.01
N SER A 29 -2.97 39.67 6.34
CA SER A 29 -3.34 38.25 6.32
C SER A 29 -3.93 37.87 4.95
N LEU A 30 -3.46 36.78 4.36
CA LEU A 30 -4.11 36.15 3.22
C LEU A 30 -5.04 35.04 3.71
N VAL A 31 -6.34 35.32 3.74
CA VAL A 31 -7.36 34.31 4.07
C VAL A 31 -7.50 33.35 2.89
N VAL A 32 -7.21 32.07 3.13
CA VAL A 32 -7.40 31.00 2.15
C VAL A 32 -8.84 30.55 2.17
N HIS A 33 -9.39 30.32 3.36
CA HIS A 33 -10.76 29.85 3.53
C HIS A 33 -11.33 30.27 4.89
N SER A 34 -12.49 30.93 4.92
CA SER A 34 -13.24 31.25 6.15
C SER A 34 -14.57 30.51 6.25
N PHE A 35 -14.86 29.58 5.32
CA PHE A 35 -16.08 28.75 5.20
C PHE A 35 -17.43 29.49 5.18
N ASP A 36 -17.42 30.81 5.33
CA ASP A 36 -18.55 31.70 5.16
C ASP A 36 -18.99 31.81 3.69
N GLY A 37 -20.30 31.96 3.48
CA GLY A 37 -20.86 32.23 2.15
C GLY A 37 -21.20 31.01 1.29
N GLY A 38 -20.96 29.78 1.78
CA GLY A 38 -21.55 28.55 1.26
C GLY A 38 -21.01 28.08 -0.10
N THR A 39 -19.75 28.37 -0.40
CA THR A 39 -19.07 27.90 -1.63
C THR A 39 -18.29 26.59 -1.45
N TYR A 40 -18.26 26.08 -0.21
CA TYR A 40 -17.72 24.77 0.12
C TYR A 40 -18.84 23.71 0.22
N PRO A 41 -18.62 22.49 -0.29
CA PRO A 41 -17.49 22.09 -1.12
C PRO A 41 -17.52 22.75 -2.51
N GLY A 42 -16.34 22.92 -3.12
CA GLY A 42 -16.18 23.43 -4.49
C GLY A 42 -15.12 24.52 -4.61
N SER A 43 -15.19 25.59 -3.81
CA SER A 43 -14.19 26.66 -3.84
C SER A 43 -13.98 27.37 -2.51
N ASN A 44 -12.75 27.83 -2.28
CA ASN A 44 -12.34 28.69 -1.17
C ASN A 44 -12.42 30.19 -1.50
N ASP A 45 -12.04 31.06 -0.55
CA ASP A 45 -12.13 32.53 -0.68
C ASP A 45 -11.19 33.14 -1.73
N LEU A 46 -10.19 32.38 -2.17
CA LEU A 46 -9.32 32.76 -3.29
C LEU A 46 -9.97 32.43 -4.65
N GLY A 47 -11.13 31.77 -4.66
CA GLY A 47 -11.80 31.26 -5.85
C GLY A 47 -11.14 29.99 -6.42
N ASN A 48 -10.25 29.36 -5.66
CA ASN A 48 -9.60 28.12 -6.03
C ASN A 48 -10.39 26.92 -5.48
N TRP A 49 -10.13 25.74 -6.02
CA TRP A 49 -10.78 24.52 -5.56
C TRP A 49 -10.51 24.22 -4.08
N ALA A 50 -11.57 23.82 -3.36
CA ALA A 50 -11.48 23.28 -2.02
C ALA A 50 -12.57 22.23 -1.80
N ASP A 51 -12.18 21.07 -1.27
CA ASP A 51 -13.07 19.93 -1.06
C ASP A 51 -12.47 18.96 -0.03
N ALA A 52 -13.25 17.95 0.31
CA ALA A 52 -12.85 16.87 1.19
C ALA A 52 -13.53 15.55 0.82
N GLY A 53 -13.06 14.45 1.39
CA GLY A 53 -13.66 13.13 1.20
C GLY A 53 -13.43 12.20 2.38
N SER A 54 -14.31 11.20 2.51
CA SER A 54 -14.25 10.10 3.49
C SER A 54 -14.46 10.46 4.96
N PHE A 55 -15.01 11.64 5.26
CA PHE A 55 -15.47 11.97 6.61
C PHE A 55 -16.84 11.33 6.92
N ALA A 56 -17.12 11.04 8.19
CA ALA A 56 -18.38 10.45 8.62
C ALA A 56 -19.58 11.39 8.42
N ASN A 57 -19.35 12.69 8.31
CA ASN A 57 -20.36 13.73 8.12
C ASN A 57 -20.29 14.40 6.73
N GLY A 58 -21.38 15.10 6.38
CA GLY A 58 -21.45 15.94 5.17
C GLY A 58 -21.24 15.18 3.85
N ASP A 59 -21.82 13.98 3.73
CA ASP A 59 -21.66 13.09 2.57
C ASP A 59 -20.19 12.79 2.22
N GLY A 60 -19.30 12.75 3.22
CA GLY A 60 -17.87 12.53 3.04
C GLY A 60 -17.04 13.80 3.01
N SER A 61 -17.65 14.96 2.74
CA SER A 61 -16.94 16.24 2.58
C SER A 61 -16.83 17.07 3.86
N GLY A 62 -17.34 16.57 4.99
CA GLY A 62 -17.53 17.37 6.18
C GLY A 62 -18.68 18.36 6.06
N GLU A 63 -19.10 18.95 7.17
CA GLU A 63 -20.29 19.79 7.24
C GLU A 63 -19.93 21.21 7.68
N VAL A 64 -20.31 22.21 6.88
CA VAL A 64 -20.18 23.61 7.28
C VAL A 64 -21.42 24.04 8.05
N SER A 65 -21.23 24.48 9.30
CA SER A 65 -22.28 25.03 10.15
C SER A 65 -21.78 26.29 10.84
N ASP A 66 -22.62 27.33 10.86
CA ASP A 66 -22.32 28.62 11.50
C ASP A 66 -20.97 29.25 11.08
N GLY A 67 -20.55 29.03 9.84
CA GLY A 67 -19.31 29.59 9.28
C GLY A 67 -18.05 28.76 9.58
N ALA A 68 -18.17 27.59 10.22
CA ALA A 68 -17.05 26.68 10.48
C ALA A 68 -17.26 25.33 9.79
N LEU A 69 -16.18 24.74 9.27
CA LEU A 69 -16.16 23.38 8.74
C LEU A 69 -15.90 22.39 9.87
N ARG A 70 -16.85 21.46 10.08
CA ARG A 70 -16.68 20.30 10.96
C ARG A 70 -16.26 19.08 10.16
N LEU A 71 -15.19 18.43 10.58
CA LEU A 71 -14.65 17.19 10.01
C LEU A 71 -14.74 16.08 11.06
N GLU A 72 -15.70 15.16 10.92
CA GLU A 72 -15.81 13.97 11.77
C GLU A 72 -15.09 12.80 11.11
N TYR A 73 -14.01 12.33 11.74
CA TYR A 73 -13.14 11.29 11.21
C TYR A 73 -13.18 10.04 12.07
N ASP A 74 -13.06 8.89 11.42
CA ASP A 74 -12.91 7.58 12.05
C ASP A 74 -11.83 6.82 11.29
N ASN A 75 -10.58 7.17 11.57
CA ASN A 75 -9.40 6.74 10.83
C ASN A 75 -9.54 6.89 9.31
N ALA A 76 -10.21 7.95 8.88
CA ALA A 76 -10.53 8.22 7.50
C ALA A 76 -10.78 9.72 7.31
N GLY A 77 -10.34 10.24 6.17
CA GLY A 77 -10.64 11.61 5.77
C GLY A 77 -9.48 12.32 5.11
N TRP A 78 -9.78 13.12 4.09
CA TRP A 78 -8.83 14.08 3.54
C TRP A 78 -9.54 15.41 3.26
N PHE A 79 -8.83 16.52 3.47
CA PHE A 79 -9.27 17.85 3.10
C PHE A 79 -8.19 18.52 2.26
N GLY A 80 -8.60 19.31 1.26
CA GLY A 80 -7.68 20.10 0.44
C GLY A 80 -8.25 21.48 0.09
N SER A 81 -7.43 22.52 0.22
CA SER A 81 -7.78 23.89 -0.19
C SER A 81 -6.62 24.54 -0.96
N ASN A 82 -6.85 24.86 -2.23
CA ASN A 82 -5.81 25.34 -3.14
C ASN A 82 -5.45 26.81 -2.91
N VAL A 83 -4.15 27.12 -2.83
CA VAL A 83 -3.64 28.48 -2.66
C VAL A 83 -3.24 29.08 -4.01
N GLN A 84 -2.50 28.34 -4.84
CA GLN A 84 -2.06 28.70 -6.20
C GLN A 84 -1.38 30.08 -6.37
N GLN A 85 -0.83 30.64 -5.29
CA GLN A 85 -0.04 31.87 -5.30
C GLN A 85 1.03 31.82 -4.21
N SER A 86 2.07 32.64 -4.36
CA SER A 86 3.15 32.76 -3.36
C SER A 86 2.61 33.35 -2.06
N VAL A 87 3.13 32.82 -0.95
CA VAL A 87 2.90 33.28 0.43
C VAL A 87 4.23 33.64 1.09
N ALA A 88 5.28 33.93 0.32
CA ALA A 88 6.61 34.26 0.83
C ALA A 88 6.63 35.47 1.78
N ASP A 89 5.72 36.43 1.57
CA ASP A 89 5.55 37.59 2.45
C ASP A 89 4.75 37.26 3.75
N GLN A 90 4.14 36.07 3.81
CA GLN A 90 3.20 35.58 4.84
C GLN A 90 3.44 34.09 5.12
N SER A 91 4.67 33.71 5.48
CA SER A 91 5.12 32.31 5.51
C SER A 91 4.60 31.46 6.68
N THR A 92 3.65 31.95 7.47
CA THR A 92 3.04 31.22 8.59
C THR A 92 1.61 30.85 8.26
N LEU A 93 1.32 29.53 8.20
CA LEU A 93 -0.05 29.01 8.12
C LEU A 93 -0.70 29.14 9.50
N ASN A 94 -1.94 29.63 9.56
CA ASN A 94 -2.75 29.71 10.77
C ASN A 94 -4.08 29.02 10.56
N LEU A 95 -4.44 28.16 11.52
CA LEU A 95 -5.71 27.47 11.60
C LEU A 95 -6.44 27.98 12.85
N VAL A 96 -7.59 28.63 12.66
CA VAL A 96 -8.51 28.88 13.78
C VAL A 96 -9.34 27.62 13.95
N VAL A 97 -9.03 26.84 14.98
CA VAL A 97 -9.48 25.45 15.14
C VAL A 97 -9.85 25.14 16.59
N ARG A 98 -10.75 24.17 16.76
CA ARG A 98 -11.02 23.47 18.02
C ARG A 98 -11.29 22.00 17.76
N GLY A 99 -11.04 21.17 18.75
CA GLY A 99 -11.37 19.74 18.74
C GLY A 99 -12.55 19.41 19.66
N ASP A 100 -13.08 18.20 19.53
CA ASP A 100 -14.11 17.69 20.43
C ASP A 100 -13.55 17.32 21.82
N SER A 101 -12.31 16.83 21.86
CA SER A 101 -11.64 16.30 23.06
C SER A 101 -10.39 17.09 23.46
N GLY A 102 -9.75 17.78 22.51
CA GLY A 102 -8.42 18.38 22.67
C GLY A 102 -7.32 17.34 22.44
N GLY A 103 -6.20 17.77 21.84
CA GLY A 103 -5.06 16.91 21.46
C GLY A 103 -5.10 16.42 20.01
N GLU A 104 -6.11 16.81 19.23
CA GLU A 104 -6.31 16.36 17.85
C GLU A 104 -5.19 16.79 16.88
N GLU A 105 -4.25 17.64 17.29
CA GLU A 105 -3.03 17.90 16.51
C GLU A 105 -2.20 16.64 16.24
N SER A 106 -2.40 15.57 17.02
CA SER A 106 -1.74 14.28 16.83
C SER A 106 -2.51 13.34 15.89
N ASP A 107 -3.71 13.72 15.45
CA ASP A 107 -4.61 12.81 14.72
C ASP A 107 -4.49 12.93 13.19
N PHE A 108 -3.86 13.99 12.68
CA PHE A 108 -3.81 14.24 11.25
C PHE A 108 -2.51 14.87 10.76
N VAL A 109 -2.15 14.52 9.52
CA VAL A 109 -1.01 15.10 8.80
C VAL A 109 -1.44 16.38 8.11
N VAL A 110 -0.60 17.40 8.22
CA VAL A 110 -0.68 18.63 7.42
C VAL A 110 0.38 18.59 6.32
N ASP A 111 -0.01 18.96 5.10
CA ASP A 111 0.90 19.12 3.96
C ASP A 111 0.64 20.48 3.28
N VAL A 112 1.68 21.31 3.25
CA VAL A 112 1.65 22.65 2.66
C VAL A 112 3.02 23.05 2.15
N GLY A 113 3.13 23.33 0.85
CA GLY A 113 4.41 23.72 0.23
C GLY A 113 5.53 22.69 0.37
N GLY A 114 5.22 21.42 0.67
CA GLY A 114 6.22 20.38 0.95
C GLY A 114 6.63 20.26 2.42
N ALA A 115 6.20 21.18 3.30
CA ALA A 115 6.22 20.92 4.74
C ALA A 115 5.11 19.90 5.03
N ARG A 116 5.51 18.69 5.45
CA ARG A 116 4.61 17.55 5.65
C ARG A 116 4.97 16.78 6.93
N GLY A 117 3.98 16.54 7.78
CA GLY A 117 4.13 15.82 9.06
C GLY A 117 2.82 15.81 9.84
N LEU A 118 2.77 15.09 10.96
CA LEU A 118 1.67 15.26 11.93
C LEU A 118 1.64 16.72 12.36
N LEU A 119 0.45 17.29 12.61
CA LEU A 119 0.38 18.70 13.01
C LEU A 119 1.20 18.96 14.28
N SER A 120 1.20 18.02 15.22
CA SER A 120 2.02 18.05 16.44
C SER A 120 3.54 18.07 16.20
N ASP A 121 4.03 17.62 15.05
CA ASP A 121 5.45 17.70 14.68
C ASP A 121 5.81 19.03 13.99
N LEU A 122 4.80 19.76 13.52
CA LEU A 122 4.96 20.98 12.73
C LEU A 122 4.72 22.27 13.55
N THR A 123 4.21 22.14 14.77
CA THR A 123 3.89 23.25 15.67
C THR A 123 4.08 22.88 17.14
N ASP A 124 4.35 23.90 17.96
CA ASP A 124 4.33 23.78 19.43
C ASP A 124 2.92 24.07 20.00
N ASP A 125 1.96 24.48 19.17
CA ASP A 125 0.59 24.76 19.58
C ASP A 125 -0.23 23.46 19.73
N THR A 126 -1.26 23.50 20.58
CA THR A 126 -2.17 22.37 20.82
C THR A 126 -3.59 22.73 20.45
N ILE A 127 -4.33 21.80 19.85
CA ILE A 127 -5.77 21.93 19.64
C ILE A 127 -6.48 21.67 20.97
N GLY A 128 -7.18 22.67 21.47
CA GLY A 128 -8.06 22.54 22.63
C GLY A 128 -9.53 22.36 22.22
N THR A 129 -10.40 22.21 23.23
CA THR A 129 -11.85 22.17 23.02
C THR A 129 -12.49 23.55 22.78
N GLU A 130 -11.70 24.61 22.90
CA GLU A 130 -12.10 25.99 22.66
C GLU A 130 -11.37 26.53 21.43
N TRP A 131 -11.98 27.47 20.72
CA TRP A 131 -11.37 28.09 19.55
C TRP A 131 -10.01 28.71 19.88
N SER A 132 -9.00 28.26 19.16
CA SER A 132 -7.62 28.73 19.28
C SER A 132 -6.99 28.84 17.90
N THR A 133 -5.83 29.50 17.82
CA THR A 133 -5.04 29.52 16.59
C THR A 133 -3.87 28.59 16.73
N VAL A 134 -3.74 27.65 15.80
CA VAL A 134 -2.57 26.79 15.62
C VAL A 134 -1.76 27.31 14.43
N SER A 135 -0.47 27.57 14.64
CA SER A 135 0.40 28.19 13.66
C SER A 135 1.53 27.25 13.20
N VAL A 136 1.78 27.18 11.89
CA VAL A 136 2.90 26.43 11.30
C VAL A 136 3.80 27.40 10.52
N ASP A 137 5.07 27.51 10.92
CA ASP A 137 6.09 28.25 10.15
C ASP A 137 6.60 27.36 9.01
N LEU A 138 6.19 27.69 7.77
CA LEU A 138 6.56 26.89 6.60
C LEU A 138 8.05 26.80 6.40
N SER A 139 8.81 27.88 6.64
CA SER A 139 10.25 27.86 6.40
C SER A 139 10.98 27.01 7.44
N ALA A 140 10.53 27.04 8.70
CA ALA A 140 11.06 26.19 9.76
C ALA A 140 10.72 24.71 9.53
N ALA A 141 9.53 24.43 9.00
CA ALA A 141 9.05 23.09 8.68
C ALA A 141 9.56 22.54 7.32
N GLY A 142 10.46 23.25 6.62
CA GLY A 142 11.05 22.79 5.36
C GLY A 142 10.18 22.97 4.11
N GLY A 143 9.11 23.75 4.20
CA GLY A 143 8.21 24.06 3.07
C GLY A 143 8.71 25.22 2.18
N ASP A 144 8.18 25.27 0.96
CA ASP A 144 8.40 26.32 -0.03
C ASP A 144 7.26 27.37 0.00
N PRO A 145 7.44 28.51 0.67
CA PRO A 145 6.42 29.54 0.72
C PRO A 145 6.26 30.30 -0.61
N GLU A 146 7.17 30.15 -1.58
CA GLU A 146 6.97 30.69 -2.93
C GLU A 146 5.97 29.85 -3.72
N ASN A 147 5.85 28.55 -3.43
CA ASN A 147 4.97 27.62 -4.11
C ASN A 147 4.21 26.70 -3.14
N PRO A 148 3.33 27.24 -2.27
CA PRO A 148 2.64 26.45 -1.24
C PRO A 148 1.66 25.40 -1.81
N ARG A 149 1.25 25.56 -3.09
CA ARG A 149 0.27 24.73 -3.81
C ARG A 149 -1.11 24.71 -3.13
N ALA A 150 -1.28 23.91 -2.08
CA ALA A 150 -2.52 23.69 -1.35
C ALA A 150 -2.23 23.48 0.14
N VAL A 151 -3.21 23.78 1.00
CA VAL A 151 -3.23 23.29 2.38
C VAL A 151 -4.01 21.99 2.38
N ARG A 152 -3.40 20.90 2.87
CA ARG A 152 -4.01 19.57 2.90
C ARG A 152 -3.97 18.98 4.30
N PHE A 153 -5.04 18.29 4.66
CA PHE A 153 -5.15 17.50 5.88
C PHE A 153 -5.47 16.05 5.55
N ASN A 154 -4.89 15.11 6.29
CA ASN A 154 -5.10 13.68 6.12
C ASN A 154 -5.28 13.01 7.50
N PHE A 155 -6.45 12.38 7.71
CA PHE A 155 -6.92 11.86 9.01
C PHE A 155 -6.85 10.34 9.12
N TRP A 156 -5.99 9.70 8.35
CA TRP A 156 -5.90 8.24 8.31
C TRP A 156 -4.90 7.71 9.34
N GLN A 157 -4.73 8.35 10.50
CA GLN A 157 -3.63 8.10 11.44
C GLN A 157 -4.01 7.19 12.61
N GLY A 158 -5.06 6.39 12.46
CA GLY A 158 -5.57 5.47 13.48
C GLY A 158 -6.59 6.09 14.43
N ALA A 159 -6.71 7.42 14.47
CA ALA A 159 -7.56 8.14 15.42
C ALA A 159 -9.00 8.32 14.90
N SER A 160 -9.95 8.40 15.83
CA SER A 160 -11.35 8.78 15.58
C SER A 160 -11.70 10.02 16.42
N GLY A 161 -12.38 10.99 15.84
CA GLY A 161 -12.68 12.25 16.52
C GLY A 161 -13.33 13.28 15.60
N ALA A 162 -13.30 14.54 16.02
CA ALA A 162 -13.71 15.64 15.17
C ALA A 162 -12.94 16.93 15.47
N ILE A 163 -12.65 17.67 14.41
CA ILE A 163 -12.20 19.06 14.51
C ILE A 163 -13.17 19.99 13.82
N GLU A 164 -13.25 21.22 14.32
CA GLU A 164 -13.94 22.33 13.66
C GLU A 164 -12.93 23.41 13.29
N ILE A 165 -13.00 23.87 12.04
CA ILE A 165 -12.11 24.88 11.48
C ILE A 165 -12.94 26.08 11.07
N ASP A 166 -12.65 27.22 11.68
CA ASP A 166 -13.27 28.51 11.36
C ASP A 166 -12.54 29.18 10.20
N THR A 167 -11.20 29.28 10.29
CA THR A 167 -10.41 30.03 9.32
C THR A 167 -9.07 29.35 9.02
N ILE A 168 -8.68 29.36 7.74
CA ILE A 168 -7.36 29.00 7.23
C ILE A 168 -6.75 30.26 6.59
N ALA A 169 -5.60 30.72 7.09
CA ALA A 169 -4.96 31.94 6.60
C ALA A 169 -3.42 31.88 6.66
N PHE A 170 -2.78 32.72 5.85
CA PHE A 170 -1.34 32.99 5.90
C PHE A 170 -1.06 34.38 6.47
N THR A 171 -0.12 34.49 7.41
CA THR A 171 0.28 35.76 8.05
C THR A 171 1.79 35.94 8.06
N ALA A 172 2.23 37.19 8.24
CA ALA A 172 3.64 37.51 8.48
C ALA A 172 3.99 37.21 9.95
N GLY A 173 4.53 36.03 10.22
CA GLY A 173 4.85 35.57 11.58
C GLY A 173 3.65 35.03 12.36
N SER A 174 3.91 34.48 13.55
CA SER A 174 2.95 33.77 14.41
C SER A 174 1.94 34.65 15.16
N GLU A 175 1.62 35.85 14.64
CA GLU A 175 0.51 36.64 15.21
C GLU A 175 -0.83 36.25 14.55
N PRO A 176 -1.88 35.96 15.37
CA PRO A 176 -3.15 35.44 14.87
C PRO A 176 -3.95 36.47 14.05
N PRO A 177 -4.78 36.03 13.09
CA PRO A 177 -5.69 36.92 12.37
C PRO A 177 -6.69 37.58 13.34
N THR A 178 -6.80 38.91 13.27
CA THR A 178 -7.66 39.68 14.17
C THR A 178 -9.09 39.74 13.64
N ASP A 179 -9.90 38.73 13.91
CA ASP A 179 -11.36 38.87 14.00
C ASP A 179 -11.89 37.98 15.13
N THR A 180 -12.13 38.59 16.30
CA THR A 180 -12.59 37.89 17.51
C THR A 180 -14.12 37.79 17.55
N PRO A 181 -14.73 36.60 17.73
CA PRO A 181 -16.13 36.48 18.10
C PRO A 181 -16.35 36.96 19.54
N THR A 182 -17.38 37.76 19.76
CA THR A 182 -17.68 38.42 21.04
C THR A 182 -18.24 37.43 22.06
N THR A 183 -17.49 37.06 23.12
CA THR A 183 -18.11 36.62 24.39
C THR A 183 -17.28 36.96 25.65
N THR A 184 -17.99 37.14 26.76
CA THR A 184 -17.60 37.75 28.04
C THR A 184 -17.05 36.73 29.06
N ALA A 185 -15.88 36.98 29.65
CA ALA A 185 -15.32 36.22 30.80
C ALA A 185 -15.95 36.67 32.16
N PRO A 186 -15.99 35.84 33.25
CA PRO A 186 -14.80 35.45 34.06
C PRO A 186 -14.97 34.11 34.89
N PRO A 187 -14.11 33.75 35.88
CA PRO A 187 -12.65 33.79 36.02
C PRO A 187 -11.99 32.42 36.35
N THR A 188 -10.66 32.44 36.24
CA THR A 188 -9.58 31.49 36.54
C THR A 188 -9.61 30.76 37.90
N THR A 189 -9.10 29.52 37.91
CA THR A 189 -8.28 28.97 39.00
C THR A 189 -7.09 28.17 38.44
N THR A 190 -5.92 28.46 39.00
CA THR A 190 -4.60 27.86 38.76
C THR A 190 -4.36 26.70 39.74
N ASP A 191 -3.78 25.60 39.27
CA ASP A 191 -2.92 24.65 40.00
C ASP A 191 -2.35 23.65 38.96
N THR A 192 -1.17 23.03 39.01
CA THR A 192 0.12 23.15 39.70
C THR A 192 0.98 21.93 39.21
N GLU A 193 2.30 22.11 39.05
CA GLU A 193 3.42 21.12 39.09
C GLU A 193 3.75 20.15 37.91
N THR A 194 4.65 20.63 37.05
CA THR A 194 6.05 20.22 36.71
C THR A 194 6.71 18.96 37.36
N GLU A 195 7.10 18.03 36.46
CA GLU A 195 8.41 17.32 36.26
C GLU A 195 8.86 16.04 37.02
N THR A 196 9.12 15.01 36.17
CA THR A 196 10.43 14.33 35.89
C THR A 196 10.82 13.02 36.61
N GLU A 197 10.86 11.98 35.76
CA GLU A 197 11.82 10.87 35.51
C GLU A 197 12.89 10.45 36.54
N THR A 198 13.20 9.14 36.58
CA THR A 198 14.37 8.50 35.89
C THR A 198 14.53 7.02 36.34
N GLU A 199 14.93 6.20 35.37
CA GLU A 199 15.19 4.74 35.33
C GLU A 199 16.40 4.21 36.13
N THR A 200 16.49 2.88 36.28
CA THR A 200 17.64 1.95 35.96
C THR A 200 17.23 0.50 36.36
N ASP A 201 17.65 -0.64 35.80
CA ASP A 201 18.92 -1.04 35.19
C ASP A 201 18.86 -2.47 34.56
N THR A 202 19.61 -2.66 33.46
CA THR A 202 20.51 -3.78 33.09
C THR A 202 20.01 -5.25 32.93
N GLU A 203 20.16 -5.81 31.72
CA GLU A 203 20.32 -7.26 31.47
C GLU A 203 21.62 -7.61 30.72
N THR A 204 22.05 -8.86 30.91
CA THR A 204 23.37 -9.43 30.59
C THR A 204 23.25 -10.40 29.42
N GLU A 205 24.00 -10.16 28.33
CA GLU A 205 24.08 -11.07 27.18
C GLU A 205 25.00 -12.28 27.45
N THR A 206 24.62 -13.43 26.91
CA THR A 206 25.46 -14.62 26.78
C THR A 206 25.46 -15.05 25.32
N GLU A 207 26.62 -14.90 24.67
CA GLU A 207 26.89 -15.30 23.28
C GLU A 207 26.88 -16.83 23.10
N THR A 208 26.44 -17.31 21.93
CA THR A 208 26.88 -18.58 21.35
C THR A 208 27.03 -18.45 19.83
N GLU A 209 28.12 -19.05 19.33
CA GLU A 209 28.83 -18.87 18.07
C GLU A 209 28.14 -19.31 16.76
N THR A 210 28.22 -18.42 15.77
CA THR A 210 28.54 -18.51 14.31
C THR A 210 28.26 -19.74 13.43
N GLU A 211 27.53 -19.51 12.32
CA GLU A 211 27.84 -20.02 10.96
C GLU A 211 27.85 -18.88 9.92
N THR A 212 28.48 -19.15 8.78
CA THR A 212 29.18 -18.23 7.87
C THR A 212 28.35 -17.57 6.77
N GLY A 213 28.53 -16.26 6.55
CA GLY A 213 28.12 -15.59 5.32
C GLY A 213 27.90 -14.07 5.40
N ASN A 214 28.81 -13.29 6.02
CA ASN A 214 28.61 -11.84 6.15
C ASN A 214 28.86 -11.10 4.84
N GLY A 215 27.84 -11.05 4.01
CA GLY A 215 27.38 -9.76 3.55
C GLY A 215 26.04 -9.51 4.22
N GLU A 216 25.95 -8.57 5.15
CA GLU A 216 24.65 -8.17 5.72
C GLU A 216 23.78 -7.58 4.60
N GLU A 217 22.57 -8.11 4.44
CA GLU A 217 21.49 -7.47 3.68
C GLU A 217 21.29 -6.06 4.26
N PRO A 218 21.07 -5.02 3.43
CA PRO A 218 20.78 -3.69 3.95
C PRO A 218 19.49 -3.75 4.79
N THR A 219 19.64 -3.62 6.10
CA THR A 219 18.49 -3.54 7.01
C THR A 219 17.93 -2.13 6.92
N TRP A 220 16.73 -2.00 6.37
CA TRP A 220 15.93 -0.82 6.65
C TRP A 220 15.64 -0.84 8.16
N ASP A 221 16.02 0.22 8.88
CA ASP A 221 15.58 0.46 10.27
C ASP A 221 14.06 0.68 10.22
N VAL A 222 13.26 -0.38 10.12
CA VAL A 222 11.83 -0.36 10.40
C VAL A 222 11.66 -0.51 11.90
N PRO A 223 10.82 0.29 12.58
CA PRO A 223 10.67 0.25 14.03
C PRO A 223 9.68 -0.86 14.35
N PHE A 224 9.97 -2.06 13.87
CA PHE A 224 9.22 -3.23 14.23
C PHE A 224 10.00 -3.92 15.34
N PRO A 225 9.36 -4.44 16.40
CA PRO A 225 10.07 -5.33 17.30
C PRO A 225 10.65 -6.47 16.45
N ASP A 226 11.95 -6.77 16.60
CA ASP A 226 12.63 -7.82 15.82
C ASP A 226 11.92 -9.19 15.85
N ARG A 227 10.96 -9.35 16.77
CA ARG A 227 10.13 -10.54 16.93
C ARG A 227 8.72 -10.19 17.44
N PRO A 228 7.67 -10.93 17.01
CA PRO A 228 6.34 -10.86 17.62
C PRO A 228 6.39 -11.09 19.16
N PRO A 229 5.44 -10.51 19.92
CA PRO A 229 5.24 -10.86 21.33
C PRO A 229 5.15 -12.37 21.57
N GLU A 230 5.86 -12.86 22.58
CA GLU A 230 5.91 -14.28 22.95
C GLU A 230 4.85 -14.62 24.02
N PRO A 231 4.24 -15.83 24.00
CA PRO A 231 4.55 -16.94 23.09
C PRO A 231 3.89 -16.81 21.72
N ASP A 232 4.67 -16.97 20.65
CA ASP A 232 4.16 -16.93 19.27
C ASP A 232 3.89 -18.34 18.70
N THR A 233 3.27 -19.18 19.51
CA THR A 233 2.99 -20.59 19.16
C THR A 233 1.53 -20.90 19.43
N LEU A 234 0.89 -21.58 18.49
CA LEU A 234 -0.50 -22.02 18.64
C LEU A 234 -0.66 -23.02 19.81
N PRO A 235 -1.81 -23.02 20.50
CA PRO A 235 -2.07 -23.93 21.60
C PRO A 235 -2.21 -25.38 21.11
N SER A 236 -1.90 -26.36 21.97
CA SER A 236 -1.88 -27.79 21.57
C SER A 236 -3.27 -28.46 21.48
N ASP A 237 -4.30 -27.91 22.14
CA ASP A 237 -5.66 -28.48 22.20
C ASP A 237 -6.66 -27.54 21.48
N ILE A 238 -6.54 -27.41 20.15
CA ILE A 238 -7.39 -26.53 19.34
C ILE A 238 -8.72 -27.22 19.02
N THR A 239 -9.83 -26.56 19.35
CA THR A 239 -11.19 -27.05 19.12
C THR A 239 -12.08 -25.95 18.54
N GLY A 240 -13.29 -26.29 18.12
CA GLY A 240 -14.26 -25.30 17.62
C GLY A 240 -14.59 -24.18 18.61
N SER A 241 -14.50 -24.43 19.92
CA SER A 241 -14.71 -23.42 20.95
C SER A 241 -13.50 -22.55 21.25
N THR A 242 -12.33 -22.84 20.65
CA THR A 242 -11.13 -22.03 20.85
C THR A 242 -11.35 -20.63 20.28
N THR A 243 -11.00 -19.60 21.05
CA THR A 243 -11.21 -18.19 20.64
C THR A 243 -9.99 -17.59 19.96
N VAL A 244 -10.16 -16.48 19.23
CA VAL A 244 -9.05 -15.71 18.65
C VAL A 244 -8.02 -15.31 19.73
N ALA A 245 -8.47 -14.82 20.89
CA ALA A 245 -7.57 -14.48 22.00
C ALA A 245 -6.84 -15.69 22.62
N GLU A 246 -7.44 -16.89 22.56
CA GLU A 246 -6.78 -18.12 22.99
C GLU A 246 -5.74 -18.62 21.99
N LEU A 247 -5.93 -18.35 20.68
CA LEU A 247 -4.92 -18.62 19.66
C LEU A 247 -3.72 -17.69 19.80
N TYR A 248 -3.97 -16.40 20.05
CA TYR A 248 -2.93 -15.41 20.24
C TYR A 248 -3.43 -14.23 21.08
N GLU A 249 -2.85 -14.02 22.27
CA GLU A 249 -3.34 -12.99 23.21
C GLU A 249 -3.09 -11.55 22.75
N HIS A 250 -2.12 -11.36 21.84
CA HIS A 250 -1.75 -10.08 21.25
C HIS A 250 -2.36 -9.86 19.86
N PHE A 251 -3.51 -10.47 19.56
CA PHE A 251 -4.15 -10.37 18.24
C PHE A 251 -4.49 -8.93 17.84
N ASP A 252 -4.86 -8.06 18.78
CA ASP A 252 -5.23 -6.67 18.47
C ASP A 252 -4.02 -5.75 18.38
N ASP A 253 -3.37 -5.36 19.47
CA ASP A 253 -2.17 -4.50 19.42
C ASP A 253 -0.88 -5.37 19.36
N PRO A 254 0.01 -5.22 18.36
CA PRO A 254 0.07 -4.18 17.31
C PRO A 254 -0.46 -4.61 15.92
N TYR A 255 -1.29 -5.65 15.83
CA TYR A 255 -1.61 -6.34 14.58
C TYR A 255 -2.96 -6.00 13.95
N TYR A 256 -3.82 -5.28 14.67
CA TYR A 256 -5.14 -4.81 14.25
C TYR A 256 -6.07 -5.91 13.71
N VAL A 257 -5.94 -7.15 14.19
CA VAL A 257 -6.73 -8.29 13.69
C VAL A 257 -8.25 -8.02 13.68
N PRO A 258 -8.88 -7.41 14.69
CA PRO A 258 -10.30 -7.06 14.64
C PRO A 258 -10.68 -6.26 13.40
N ARG A 259 -9.83 -5.32 12.99
CA ARG A 259 -10.06 -4.48 11.83
C ARG A 259 -10.02 -5.29 10.53
N ASP A 260 -9.09 -6.23 10.39
CA ASP A 260 -8.99 -7.10 9.21
C ASP A 260 -10.26 -7.91 8.96
N PHE A 261 -10.95 -8.31 10.02
CA PHE A 261 -12.25 -8.96 9.93
C PHE A 261 -13.36 -8.00 9.48
N LEU A 262 -13.38 -6.79 10.05
CA LEU A 262 -14.49 -5.85 9.90
C LEU A 262 -14.45 -5.04 8.60
N ASP A 263 -13.26 -4.74 8.07
CA ASP A 263 -13.11 -3.93 6.86
C ASP A 263 -13.52 -4.68 5.58
N TYR A 264 -13.62 -6.02 5.63
CA TYR A 264 -13.86 -6.88 4.46
C TYR A 264 -14.83 -8.02 4.71
N LEU A 265 -15.97 -7.69 5.33
CA LEU A 265 -16.98 -8.71 5.60
C LEU A 265 -17.51 -9.33 4.29
N PRO A 266 -17.82 -10.64 4.29
CA PRO A 266 -18.34 -11.33 3.12
C PRO A 266 -19.54 -10.62 2.49
N GLY A 267 -19.40 -10.18 1.25
CA GLY A 267 -20.45 -9.52 0.47
C GLY A 267 -20.46 -8.00 0.48
N GLU A 268 -19.59 -7.34 1.24
CA GLU A 268 -19.41 -5.89 1.17
C GLU A 268 -18.57 -5.47 -0.04
N THR A 269 -17.76 -6.39 -0.54
CA THR A 269 -16.88 -6.23 -1.69
C THR A 269 -17.14 -7.36 -2.68
N SER A 270 -16.79 -7.12 -3.95
CA SER A 270 -16.93 -8.14 -4.99
C SER A 270 -15.75 -8.06 -5.95
N SER A 271 -15.16 -9.21 -6.27
CA SER A 271 -14.25 -9.34 -7.41
C SER A 271 -14.98 -9.99 -8.60
N THR A 272 -14.55 -9.64 -9.80
CA THR A 272 -14.92 -10.37 -11.02
C THR A 272 -13.92 -11.50 -11.26
N GLY A 273 -14.36 -12.61 -11.87
CA GLY A 273 -13.49 -13.75 -12.19
C GLY A 273 -13.38 -14.82 -11.11
N GLN A 274 -13.89 -14.58 -9.90
CA GLN A 274 -14.04 -15.62 -8.89
C GLN A 274 -15.07 -16.68 -9.30
N THR A 275 -14.78 -17.94 -8.99
CA THR A 275 -15.75 -19.02 -9.14
C THR A 275 -16.88 -18.83 -8.14
N TRP A 276 -16.55 -18.52 -6.88
CA TRP A 276 -17.49 -18.22 -5.80
C TRP A 276 -17.18 -16.86 -5.18
N THR A 277 -18.23 -16.05 -5.02
CA THR A 277 -18.15 -14.81 -4.24
C THR A 277 -17.95 -15.11 -2.75
N ASP A 278 -17.39 -14.16 -2.00
CA ASP A 278 -17.25 -14.30 -0.54
C ASP A 278 -18.59 -14.54 0.17
N SER A 279 -19.69 -13.94 -0.30
CA SER A 279 -21.03 -14.22 0.26
C SER A 279 -21.45 -15.67 0.07
N GLU A 280 -21.17 -16.25 -1.09
CA GLU A 280 -21.47 -17.66 -1.36
C GLU A 280 -20.60 -18.58 -0.50
N LYS A 281 -19.31 -18.24 -0.33
CA LYS A 281 -18.40 -18.96 0.58
C LYS A 281 -18.89 -18.88 2.03
N ALA A 282 -19.30 -17.70 2.49
CA ALA A 282 -19.81 -17.52 3.84
C ALA A 282 -21.09 -18.34 4.11
N GLU A 283 -22.01 -18.38 3.14
CA GLU A 283 -23.21 -19.23 3.25
C GLU A 283 -22.87 -20.72 3.22
N GLU A 284 -21.97 -21.16 2.32
CA GLU A 284 -21.58 -22.57 2.19
C GLU A 284 -20.84 -23.06 3.44
N PHE A 285 -19.94 -22.23 3.99
CA PHE A 285 -19.08 -22.63 5.11
C PHE A 285 -19.69 -22.31 6.48
N ASP A 286 -20.92 -21.80 6.56
CA ASP A 286 -21.59 -21.43 7.82
C ASP A 286 -20.82 -20.36 8.61
N TYR A 287 -20.26 -19.38 7.91
CA TYR A 287 -19.53 -18.26 8.48
C TYR A 287 -20.51 -17.24 9.11
N ASP A 288 -20.45 -17.03 10.42
CA ASP A 288 -21.37 -16.14 11.13
C ASP A 288 -20.84 -14.69 11.15
N VAL A 289 -21.21 -13.94 10.12
CA VAL A 289 -20.88 -12.51 9.96
C VAL A 289 -21.30 -11.68 11.20
N ALA A 290 -22.44 -12.00 11.81
CA ALA A 290 -22.91 -11.25 12.98
C ALA A 290 -22.05 -11.56 14.21
N ALA A 291 -21.67 -12.82 14.40
CA ALA A 291 -20.74 -13.18 15.48
C ALA A 291 -19.37 -12.52 15.33
N VAL A 292 -18.86 -12.36 14.11
CA VAL A 292 -17.62 -11.62 13.85
C VAL A 292 -17.76 -10.18 14.30
N GLN A 293 -18.82 -9.49 13.86
CA GLN A 293 -19.09 -8.09 14.24
C GLN A 293 -19.21 -7.91 15.76
N ASP A 294 -19.87 -8.86 16.43
CA ASP A 294 -20.17 -8.75 17.86
C ASP A 294 -18.99 -9.13 18.76
N ASN A 295 -18.10 -10.05 18.33
CA ASN A 295 -17.17 -10.74 19.24
C ASN A 295 -15.68 -10.65 18.83
N VAL A 296 -15.34 -10.12 17.65
CA VAL A 296 -13.92 -10.08 17.23
C VAL A 296 -13.12 -9.07 18.06
N GLN A 297 -13.72 -7.95 18.46
CA GLN A 297 -13.03 -6.87 19.17
C GLN A 297 -12.49 -7.28 20.55
N ASP A 298 -13.23 -8.11 21.29
CA ASP A 298 -12.79 -8.59 22.60
C ASP A 298 -12.07 -9.95 22.54
N GLY A 299 -11.85 -10.47 21.32
CA GLY A 299 -11.17 -11.73 21.06
C GLY A 299 -11.96 -12.98 21.47
N SER A 300 -13.25 -12.84 21.80
CA SER A 300 -14.12 -13.96 22.20
C SER A 300 -14.73 -14.74 21.03
N LEU A 301 -14.54 -14.25 19.81
CA LEU A 301 -14.92 -14.95 18.57
C LEU A 301 -14.29 -16.36 18.52
N THR A 302 -15.12 -17.40 18.35
CA THR A 302 -14.68 -18.80 18.31
C THR A 302 -14.48 -19.31 16.89
N LEU A 303 -13.67 -20.36 16.73
CA LEU A 303 -13.48 -21.03 15.43
C LEU A 303 -14.79 -21.60 14.85
N ASP A 304 -15.69 -22.13 15.69
CA ASP A 304 -17.02 -22.60 15.24
C ASP A 304 -17.89 -21.47 14.67
N GLN A 305 -17.72 -20.23 15.12
CA GLN A 305 -18.46 -19.06 14.60
C GLN A 305 -17.87 -18.56 13.28
N LEU A 306 -16.59 -18.85 13.01
CA LEU A 306 -15.96 -18.62 11.71
C LEU A 306 -16.31 -19.70 10.67
N GLY A 307 -17.16 -20.66 11.04
CA GLY A 307 -17.65 -21.69 10.14
C GLY A 307 -16.73 -22.90 10.01
N THR A 308 -17.07 -23.76 9.06
CA THR A 308 -16.55 -25.12 8.91
C THR A 308 -15.09 -25.20 8.48
N GLN A 309 -14.55 -24.15 7.84
CA GLN A 309 -13.18 -24.12 7.31
C GLN A 309 -12.13 -23.69 8.34
N ALA A 310 -12.48 -22.86 9.33
CA ALA A 310 -11.50 -22.25 10.22
C ALA A 310 -10.73 -23.29 11.06
N LEU A 311 -11.43 -24.23 11.70
CA LEU A 311 -10.80 -25.20 12.59
C LEU A 311 -9.80 -26.14 11.88
N PRO A 312 -10.14 -26.79 10.74
CA PRO A 312 -9.19 -27.63 10.01
C PRO A 312 -7.90 -26.89 9.61
N TYR A 313 -8.01 -25.66 9.08
CA TYR A 313 -6.83 -24.88 8.70
C TYR A 313 -5.98 -24.50 9.90
N VAL A 314 -6.57 -24.04 11.00
CA VAL A 314 -5.79 -23.69 12.20
C VAL A 314 -5.07 -24.90 12.78
N GLN A 315 -5.71 -26.08 12.77
CA GLN A 315 -5.06 -27.32 13.21
C GLN A 315 -3.90 -27.70 12.28
N GLN A 316 -4.08 -27.58 10.95
CA GLN A 316 -3.01 -27.82 9.98
C GLN A 316 -1.81 -26.87 10.20
N LEU A 317 -2.08 -25.60 10.46
CA LEU A 317 -1.03 -24.59 10.75
C LEU A 317 -0.31 -24.90 12.06
N ALA A 318 -1.03 -25.32 13.10
CA ALA A 318 -0.44 -25.76 14.37
C ALA A 318 0.43 -27.00 14.21
N ASP A 319 0.00 -27.98 13.43
CA ASP A 319 0.75 -29.22 13.15
C ASP A 319 2.06 -28.95 12.37
N ASN A 320 2.17 -27.79 11.74
CA ASN A 320 3.34 -27.34 10.97
C ASN A 320 4.14 -26.23 11.66
N ASP A 321 3.93 -25.99 12.96
CA ASP A 321 4.63 -24.97 13.75
C ASP A 321 4.51 -23.55 13.14
N PHE A 322 3.39 -23.25 12.47
CA PHE A 322 3.18 -21.93 11.86
C PHE A 322 2.89 -20.86 12.94
N PRO A 323 3.37 -19.61 12.77
CA PRO A 323 3.27 -18.59 13.81
C PRO A 323 1.83 -18.25 14.24
N ALA A 324 1.62 -18.05 15.54
CA ALA A 324 0.30 -17.77 16.09
C ALA A 324 -0.23 -16.40 15.63
N HIS A 325 0.62 -15.37 15.67
CA HIS A 325 0.25 -14.02 15.21
C HIS A 325 -0.13 -14.00 13.72
N ALA A 326 0.59 -14.77 12.89
CA ALA A 326 0.29 -14.90 11.47
C ALA A 326 -1.03 -15.64 11.25
N THR A 327 -1.26 -16.70 12.02
CA THR A 327 -2.50 -17.49 11.94
C THR A 327 -3.73 -16.60 12.16
N VAL A 328 -3.76 -15.81 13.25
CA VAL A 328 -4.93 -14.97 13.56
C VAL A 328 -5.20 -13.88 12.53
N LYS A 329 -4.16 -13.33 11.88
CA LYS A 329 -4.29 -12.35 10.78
C LYS A 329 -4.88 -12.93 9.52
N LEU A 330 -4.56 -14.20 9.24
CA LEU A 330 -5.00 -14.88 8.02
C LEU A 330 -6.39 -15.49 8.17
N LEU A 331 -6.91 -15.64 9.40
CA LEU A 331 -8.23 -16.20 9.68
C LEU A 331 -9.38 -15.61 8.87
N PRO A 332 -9.49 -14.28 8.64
CA PRO A 332 -10.58 -13.70 7.85
C PRO A 332 -10.72 -14.33 6.46
N ARG A 333 -9.60 -14.78 5.86
CA ARG A 333 -9.58 -15.42 4.54
C ARG A 333 -9.52 -16.93 4.64
N LEU A 334 -8.73 -17.49 5.55
CA LEU A 334 -8.63 -18.94 5.77
C LEU A 334 -10.01 -19.57 6.02
N ALA A 335 -10.88 -18.89 6.77
CA ALA A 335 -12.24 -19.33 7.06
C ALA A 335 -13.17 -19.35 5.83
N LEU A 336 -12.75 -18.76 4.71
CA LEU A 336 -13.50 -18.68 3.45
C LEU A 336 -12.82 -19.46 2.31
N LEU A 337 -11.72 -20.17 2.59
CA LEU A 337 -11.02 -20.92 1.55
C LEU A 337 -11.72 -22.24 1.24
N PRO A 338 -12.06 -22.52 -0.03
CA PRO A 338 -12.59 -23.82 -0.42
C PRO A 338 -11.51 -24.91 -0.37
N ASP A 339 -11.94 -26.16 -0.17
CA ASP A 339 -11.09 -27.35 -0.30
C ASP A 339 -10.60 -27.53 -1.75
N GLU A 340 -11.42 -27.11 -2.72
CA GLU A 340 -11.10 -27.15 -4.14
C GLU A 340 -10.20 -25.95 -4.51
N THR A 341 -9.21 -26.21 -5.37
CA THR A 341 -8.36 -25.14 -5.92
C THR A 341 -9.20 -24.26 -6.84
N GLU A 342 -9.17 -22.94 -6.62
CA GLU A 342 -9.82 -21.96 -7.51
C GLU A 342 -8.89 -21.59 -8.68
N ASP A 343 -9.47 -21.41 -9.87
CA ASP A 343 -8.77 -20.84 -11.02
C ASP A 343 -8.50 -19.35 -10.78
N PRO A 344 -7.26 -18.85 -10.95
CA PRO A 344 -6.95 -17.43 -10.80
C PRO A 344 -7.72 -16.52 -11.77
N GLY A 345 -8.17 -17.06 -12.91
CA GLY A 345 -8.77 -16.28 -13.98
C GLY A 345 -7.76 -15.40 -14.71
N THR A 346 -8.25 -14.64 -15.69
CA THR A 346 -7.45 -13.75 -16.52
C THR A 346 -7.86 -12.29 -16.30
N HIS A 347 -6.95 -11.36 -16.57
CA HIS A 347 -7.23 -9.93 -16.51
C HIS A 347 -8.33 -9.51 -17.50
N ASP A 348 -8.09 -9.83 -18.76
CA ASP A 348 -9.03 -9.67 -19.87
C ASP A 348 -9.48 -11.06 -20.34
N ASP A 349 -10.73 -11.16 -20.82
CA ASP A 349 -11.18 -12.36 -21.51
C ASP A 349 -10.37 -12.55 -22.80
N PRO A 350 -9.53 -13.60 -22.92
CA PRO A 350 -8.67 -13.73 -24.08
C PRO A 350 -9.46 -14.08 -25.34
N ASP A 351 -9.10 -13.46 -26.47
CA ASP A 351 -9.72 -13.77 -27.77
C ASP A 351 -9.37 -15.20 -28.22
N ASN A 352 -8.17 -15.66 -27.86
CA ASN A 352 -7.67 -16.99 -28.18
C ASN A 352 -6.66 -17.43 -27.11
N VAL A 353 -6.74 -18.71 -26.71
CA VAL A 353 -5.74 -19.35 -25.85
C VAL A 353 -5.00 -20.38 -26.70
N TRP A 354 -3.67 -20.37 -26.65
CA TRP A 354 -2.90 -21.39 -27.37
C TRP A 354 -3.24 -22.79 -26.87
N SER A 355 -3.25 -23.78 -27.77
CA SER A 355 -3.45 -25.18 -27.38
C SER A 355 -2.24 -25.79 -26.70
N GLU A 356 -1.08 -25.15 -26.85
CA GLU A 356 0.19 -25.54 -26.25
C GLU A 356 0.26 -24.99 -24.82
N THR A 357 0.52 -25.88 -23.87
CA THR A 357 0.69 -25.54 -22.44
C THR A 357 1.85 -26.35 -21.87
N ALA A 358 2.40 -25.89 -20.75
CA ALA A 358 3.39 -26.62 -19.98
C ALA A 358 2.97 -26.71 -18.51
N GLY A 359 3.23 -27.85 -17.86
CA GLY A 359 2.80 -28.11 -16.48
C GLY A 359 1.36 -28.62 -16.34
N PRO A 360 0.84 -28.73 -15.10
CA PRO A 360 1.49 -28.35 -13.83
C PRO A 360 2.72 -29.23 -13.53
N THR A 361 3.80 -28.61 -13.06
CA THR A 361 5.05 -29.29 -12.66
C THR A 361 5.53 -28.73 -11.32
N ALA A 362 5.90 -29.63 -10.40
CA ALA A 362 6.47 -29.25 -9.11
C ALA A 362 7.92 -28.76 -9.25
N ALA A 363 8.36 -27.88 -8.35
CA ALA A 363 9.73 -27.41 -8.30
C ALA A 363 10.73 -28.58 -8.19
N THR A 364 11.66 -28.66 -9.14
CA THR A 364 12.54 -29.81 -9.37
C THR A 364 13.70 -29.89 -8.38
N ASN A 365 14.04 -28.78 -7.74
CA ASN A 365 14.99 -28.74 -6.63
C ASN A 365 14.43 -29.32 -5.32
N GLY A 366 13.15 -29.71 -5.29
CA GLY A 366 12.51 -30.42 -4.18
C GLY A 366 12.59 -29.66 -2.85
N PRO A 367 12.12 -28.40 -2.78
CA PRO A 367 12.19 -27.59 -1.57
C PRO A 367 11.44 -28.28 -0.42
N GLY A 368 12.00 -28.18 0.80
CA GLY A 368 11.33 -28.59 2.03
C GLY A 368 10.24 -27.59 2.43
N GLN A 369 9.55 -27.83 3.55
CA GLN A 369 8.59 -26.86 4.09
C GLN A 369 9.24 -25.48 4.24
N PHE A 370 8.57 -24.47 3.73
CA PHE A 370 8.99 -23.08 3.81
C PHE A 370 8.04 -22.34 4.75
N ILE A 371 8.58 -21.66 5.76
CA ILE A 371 7.81 -20.88 6.73
C ILE A 371 8.42 -19.49 6.80
N GLN A 372 7.58 -18.48 6.65
CA GLN A 372 7.96 -17.10 6.90
C GLN A 372 7.51 -16.75 8.32
N ASP A 373 8.47 -16.61 9.24
CA ASP A 373 8.16 -16.39 10.66
C ASP A 373 7.79 -14.94 10.99
N ARG A 374 8.16 -13.99 10.12
CA ARG A 374 7.95 -12.56 10.33
C ARG A 374 6.78 -12.08 9.48
N TRP A 375 5.60 -11.94 10.10
CA TRP A 375 4.43 -11.32 9.48
C TRP A 375 4.23 -9.90 10.03
N PRO A 376 4.47 -8.86 9.20
CA PRO A 376 4.38 -7.47 9.65
C PRO A 376 2.94 -7.06 9.96
N THR A 377 2.75 -5.93 10.64
CA THR A 377 1.41 -5.45 11.02
C THR A 377 0.55 -5.09 9.81
N ASP A 378 -0.74 -5.46 9.87
CA ASP A 378 -1.78 -5.10 8.91
C ASP A 378 -2.26 -3.64 9.05
N ALA A 379 -1.58 -2.86 9.88
CA ALA A 379 -1.94 -1.49 10.19
C ALA A 379 -2.08 -0.63 8.93
N ARG A 380 -3.31 -0.19 8.67
CA ARG A 380 -3.67 0.70 7.55
C ARG A 380 -3.61 2.18 7.93
N SER A 381 -3.08 2.54 9.09
CA SER A 381 -2.88 3.96 9.34
C SER A 381 -1.77 4.50 8.41
N TYR A 382 -1.77 5.80 8.19
CA TYR A 382 -0.68 6.49 7.49
C TYR A 382 0.28 7.11 8.50
N GLN A 383 0.34 6.57 9.74
CA GLN A 383 1.44 6.84 10.64
C GLN A 383 2.74 6.40 9.96
N PRO A 384 3.78 7.24 9.93
CA PRO A 384 5.00 6.96 9.17
C PRO A 384 5.64 5.60 9.49
N ASP A 385 5.58 5.17 10.74
CA ASP A 385 6.19 3.93 11.21
C ASP A 385 5.43 2.69 10.70
N GLU A 386 4.10 2.77 10.67
CA GLU A 386 3.24 1.70 10.17
C GLU A 386 3.32 1.57 8.64
N VAL A 387 3.29 2.70 7.92
CA VAL A 387 3.47 2.73 6.45
C VAL A 387 4.80 2.10 6.08
N ARG A 388 5.88 2.43 6.79
CA ARG A 388 7.22 1.89 6.54
C ARG A 388 7.28 0.37 6.68
N VAL A 389 6.46 -0.20 7.55
CA VAL A 389 6.35 -1.65 7.77
C VAL A 389 5.48 -2.30 6.71
N ARG A 390 4.25 -1.78 6.52
CA ARG A 390 3.24 -2.27 5.58
C ARG A 390 3.70 -2.20 4.13
N ASP A 391 4.33 -1.09 3.74
CA ASP A 391 4.72 -0.78 2.37
C ASP A 391 6.23 -0.96 2.18
N ARG A 392 6.92 -1.69 3.07
CA ARG A 392 8.39 -1.86 3.04
C ARG A 392 8.94 -2.23 1.66
N VAL A 393 8.28 -3.15 0.94
CA VAL A 393 8.70 -3.60 -0.39
C VAL A 393 8.38 -2.53 -1.44
N HIS A 394 7.20 -1.92 -1.34
CA HIS A 394 6.78 -0.82 -2.19
C HIS A 394 7.67 0.43 -1.99
N ASP A 395 7.86 0.94 -0.78
CA ASP A 395 8.63 2.15 -0.48
C ASP A 395 10.16 1.92 -0.52
N GLN A 396 10.62 1.08 -1.43
CA GLN A 396 12.04 0.90 -1.70
C GLN A 396 12.74 2.21 -2.07
N PRO A 397 13.93 2.47 -1.49
CA PRO A 397 14.64 3.74 -1.63
C PRO A 397 15.34 3.93 -2.98
N GLU A 398 15.32 2.94 -3.89
CA GLU A 398 16.06 2.96 -5.15
C GLU A 398 15.17 2.80 -6.39
N TYR A 399 13.90 3.18 -6.32
CA TYR A 399 13.13 3.39 -7.55
C TYR A 399 13.74 4.58 -8.33
N ASP A 400 13.80 4.47 -9.66
CA ASP A 400 14.21 5.58 -10.51
C ASP A 400 13.13 6.68 -10.54
N ASP A 401 13.16 7.56 -9.54
CA ASP A 401 12.27 8.74 -9.41
C ASP A 401 12.34 9.69 -10.62
N SER A 402 13.31 9.52 -11.53
CA SER A 402 13.35 10.28 -12.78
C SER A 402 12.30 9.82 -13.80
N ARG A 403 11.73 8.62 -13.62
CA ARG A 403 10.58 8.12 -14.38
C ARG A 403 9.29 8.58 -13.72
N GLU A 404 8.44 9.26 -14.50
CA GLU A 404 7.09 9.64 -14.05
C GLU A 404 6.35 8.38 -13.58
N TRP A 405 5.95 8.40 -12.31
CA TRP A 405 5.21 7.31 -11.67
C TRP A 405 3.95 6.99 -12.48
N GLY A 406 3.73 5.71 -12.78
CA GLY A 406 2.61 5.29 -13.62
C GLY A 406 2.84 5.43 -15.14
N SER A 407 4.03 5.81 -15.59
CA SER A 407 4.32 5.81 -17.03
C SER A 407 4.56 4.39 -17.53
N SER A 408 3.86 4.01 -18.61
CA SER A 408 4.19 2.83 -19.43
C SER A 408 5.48 3.02 -20.23
N ALA A 409 6.39 3.88 -19.76
CA ALA A 409 7.60 4.25 -20.48
C ALA A 409 8.52 3.04 -20.61
N ASP A 410 8.92 2.78 -21.86
CA ASP A 410 9.86 1.71 -22.21
C ASP A 410 11.08 1.74 -21.28
N LEU A 411 11.60 0.57 -20.92
CA LEU A 411 12.85 0.45 -20.16
C LEU A 411 14.01 1.15 -20.89
N PRO A 412 15.05 1.62 -20.19
CA PRO A 412 16.19 2.24 -20.85
C PRO A 412 16.85 1.25 -21.84
N ASP A 413 17.27 1.74 -23.01
CA ASP A 413 17.90 0.89 -24.04
C ASP A 413 19.09 0.09 -23.49
N ASP A 414 19.85 0.67 -22.56
CA ASP A 414 21.01 0.06 -21.91
C ASP A 414 20.66 -0.99 -20.85
N VAL A 415 19.40 -1.07 -20.42
CA VAL A 415 18.87 -2.19 -19.61
C VAL A 415 18.39 -3.30 -20.53
N VAL A 416 17.53 -2.96 -21.50
CA VAL A 416 16.91 -3.92 -22.42
C VAL A 416 17.94 -4.68 -23.24
N ASN A 417 18.98 -3.97 -23.68
CA ASN A 417 20.04 -4.52 -24.52
C ASN A 417 21.34 -4.78 -23.74
N ASN A 418 21.26 -5.06 -22.44
CA ASN A 418 22.43 -5.37 -21.62
C ASN A 418 22.83 -6.85 -21.75
N PRO A 419 23.83 -7.23 -22.58
CA PRO A 419 24.21 -8.64 -22.72
C PRO A 419 24.93 -9.19 -21.48
N ASP A 420 25.38 -8.32 -20.58
CA ASP A 420 26.14 -8.67 -19.39
C ASP A 420 25.25 -8.69 -18.12
N ASN A 421 23.92 -8.57 -18.26
CA ASN A 421 23.02 -8.62 -17.11
C ASN A 421 23.04 -10.04 -16.49
N PRO A 422 23.30 -10.19 -15.18
CA PRO A 422 23.35 -11.50 -14.51
C PRO A 422 22.05 -12.31 -14.57
N ILE A 423 20.91 -11.69 -14.89
CA ILE A 423 19.64 -12.39 -15.06
C ILE A 423 19.70 -13.49 -16.12
N HIS A 424 20.54 -13.32 -17.17
CA HIS A 424 20.68 -14.33 -18.22
C HIS A 424 21.13 -15.68 -17.65
N ASP A 425 22.18 -15.68 -16.82
CA ASP A 425 22.69 -16.88 -16.15
C ASP A 425 21.67 -17.41 -15.12
N MET A 426 20.89 -16.53 -14.49
CA MET A 426 19.85 -16.92 -13.54
C MET A 426 18.75 -17.74 -14.21
N VAL A 427 18.22 -17.30 -15.35
CA VAL A 427 17.11 -17.97 -16.03
C VAL A 427 17.56 -19.13 -16.92
N ALA A 428 18.71 -19.00 -17.59
CA ALA A 428 19.20 -20.01 -18.52
C ALA A 428 20.01 -21.11 -17.82
N ASP A 429 20.87 -20.74 -16.87
CA ASP A 429 21.82 -21.64 -16.22
C ASP A 429 21.49 -21.92 -14.75
N LYS A 430 20.41 -21.34 -14.22
CA LYS A 430 19.95 -21.51 -12.83
C LYS A 430 21.01 -21.11 -11.83
N VAL A 431 21.65 -19.96 -12.03
CA VAL A 431 22.68 -19.40 -11.14
C VAL A 431 22.15 -18.20 -10.39
N ASP A 432 22.18 -18.25 -9.05
CA ASP A 432 21.86 -17.09 -8.21
C ASP A 432 22.91 -15.99 -8.45
N PRO A 433 22.51 -14.79 -8.91
CA PRO A 433 23.45 -13.74 -9.28
C PRO A 433 24.20 -13.17 -8.08
N ARG A 434 23.63 -13.25 -6.86
CA ARG A 434 24.25 -12.73 -5.63
C ARG A 434 25.37 -13.64 -5.13
N THR A 435 25.19 -14.96 -5.28
CA THR A 435 26.07 -15.95 -4.65
C THR A 435 26.90 -16.76 -5.66
N GLY A 436 26.51 -16.77 -6.93
CA GLY A 436 27.04 -17.67 -7.96
C GLY A 436 26.70 -19.15 -7.72
N SER A 437 25.81 -19.44 -6.77
CA SER A 437 25.38 -20.80 -6.46
C SER A 437 24.30 -21.26 -7.41
N SER A 438 24.17 -22.57 -7.62
CA SER A 438 23.04 -23.10 -8.39
C SER A 438 21.74 -22.96 -7.59
N LEU A 439 20.67 -22.54 -8.25
CA LEU A 439 19.28 -22.58 -7.78
C LEU A 439 18.73 -24.02 -7.73
N GLY A 440 19.47 -24.97 -8.33
CA GLY A 440 19.17 -26.40 -8.38
C GLY A 440 18.27 -26.80 -9.56
N GLY A 441 17.94 -28.09 -9.64
CA GLY A 441 16.91 -28.62 -10.54
C GLY A 441 17.27 -28.74 -12.02
N ASP A 442 16.64 -29.71 -12.71
CA ASP A 442 16.57 -29.77 -14.18
C ASP A 442 15.13 -29.34 -14.56
N GLY A 443 14.83 -28.04 -14.48
CA GLY A 443 13.53 -27.45 -14.83
C GLY A 443 13.07 -26.34 -13.88
N PHE A 444 11.75 -26.20 -13.70
CA PHE A 444 11.16 -25.25 -12.77
C PHE A 444 11.77 -25.38 -11.38
N THR A 445 12.11 -24.27 -10.74
CA THR A 445 12.72 -24.22 -9.40
C THR A 445 12.03 -23.18 -8.53
N ALA A 446 12.02 -23.42 -7.22
CA ALA A 446 11.53 -22.44 -6.26
C ALA A 446 12.18 -22.68 -4.89
N ASN A 447 12.20 -21.67 -4.03
CA ASN A 447 12.67 -21.84 -2.65
C ASN A 447 11.60 -22.40 -1.69
N ALA A 448 10.36 -22.56 -2.15
CA ALA A 448 9.25 -23.14 -1.39
C ALA A 448 8.48 -24.22 -2.19
N PRO A 449 7.77 -25.14 -1.53
CA PRO A 449 6.95 -26.15 -2.20
C PRO A 449 5.84 -25.53 -3.04
N MET A 450 5.99 -25.60 -4.36
CA MET A 450 5.01 -25.11 -5.31
C MET A 450 5.04 -25.85 -6.64
N GLU A 451 3.94 -25.75 -7.37
CA GLU A 451 3.81 -26.16 -8.77
C GLU A 451 3.61 -24.95 -9.66
N ALA A 452 4.07 -25.05 -10.91
CA ALA A 452 3.85 -24.04 -11.92
C ALA A 452 3.31 -24.62 -13.24
N SER A 453 2.51 -23.83 -13.94
CA SER A 453 2.11 -24.08 -15.33
C SER A 453 2.17 -22.80 -16.16
N ILE A 454 2.37 -22.97 -17.46
CA ILE A 454 2.52 -21.89 -18.43
C ILE A 454 1.50 -22.03 -19.55
N GLU A 455 0.86 -20.91 -19.88
CA GLU A 455 0.02 -20.73 -21.07
C GLU A 455 0.37 -19.43 -21.78
N ILE A 456 -0.03 -19.32 -23.05
CA ILE A 456 0.00 -18.05 -23.80
C ILE A 456 -1.43 -17.71 -24.23
N HIS A 457 -1.88 -16.53 -23.84
CA HIS A 457 -3.18 -15.98 -24.20
C HIS A 457 -3.00 -14.87 -25.23
N GLU A 458 -3.91 -14.74 -26.20
CA GLU A 458 -3.85 -13.71 -27.24
C GLU A 458 -4.98 -12.71 -27.09
N ASN A 459 -4.63 -11.41 -27.02
CA ASN A 459 -5.58 -10.31 -26.93
C ASN A 459 -5.49 -9.41 -28.16
N GLY A 460 -6.62 -9.17 -28.83
CA GLY A 460 -6.71 -8.30 -30.00
C GLY A 460 -5.85 -8.74 -31.21
N GLY A 461 -5.38 -10.00 -31.21
CA GLY A 461 -4.47 -10.57 -32.22
C GLY A 461 -3.13 -9.85 -32.36
N SER A 462 -2.79 -8.96 -31.44
CA SER A 462 -1.59 -8.10 -31.49
C SER A 462 -0.68 -8.26 -30.27
N TYR A 463 -1.17 -8.92 -29.23
CA TYR A 463 -0.45 -9.18 -27.99
C TYR A 463 -0.55 -10.64 -27.58
N TRP A 464 0.53 -11.12 -26.98
CA TRP A 464 0.65 -12.39 -26.29
C TRP A 464 0.88 -12.13 -24.82
N ASN A 465 -0.05 -12.57 -23.99
CA ASN A 465 0.09 -12.56 -22.54
C ASN A 465 0.72 -13.88 -22.11
N GLN A 466 1.88 -13.76 -21.47
CA GLN A 466 2.55 -14.85 -20.80
C GLN A 466 1.82 -15.13 -19.49
N TYR A 467 1.06 -16.22 -19.41
CA TYR A 467 0.23 -16.57 -18.25
C TYR A 467 0.95 -17.64 -17.42
N ILE A 468 1.50 -17.23 -16.27
CA ILE A 468 2.27 -18.06 -15.36
C ILE A 468 1.41 -18.34 -14.13
N VAL A 469 0.95 -19.57 -13.97
CA VAL A 469 0.16 -20.00 -12.81
C VAL A 469 1.08 -20.63 -11.79
N LEU A 470 0.97 -20.21 -10.54
CA LEU A 470 1.68 -20.76 -9.39
C LEU A 470 0.67 -21.36 -8.40
N LYS A 471 0.97 -22.56 -7.90
CA LYS A 471 0.18 -23.22 -6.86
C LYS A 471 1.03 -23.49 -5.63
N ASN A 472 0.58 -23.03 -4.46
CA ASN A 472 1.18 -23.44 -3.19
C ASN A 472 0.79 -24.91 -2.90
N THR A 473 1.80 -25.77 -2.80
CA THR A 473 1.60 -27.22 -2.54
C THR A 473 1.97 -27.62 -1.11
N SER A 474 2.37 -26.67 -0.27
CA SER A 474 2.62 -26.93 1.14
C SER A 474 1.36 -26.84 2.00
N GLU A 475 1.52 -27.20 3.26
CA GLU A 475 0.48 -27.11 4.28
C GLU A 475 0.42 -25.73 4.97
N VAL A 476 1.28 -24.78 4.60
CA VAL A 476 1.30 -23.42 5.17
C VAL A 476 1.22 -22.33 4.10
N PRO A 477 0.68 -21.14 4.41
CA PRO A 477 0.62 -20.03 3.47
C PRO A 477 1.98 -19.38 3.25
N TYR A 478 2.13 -18.75 2.08
CA TYR A 478 3.25 -17.87 1.76
C TYR A 478 2.74 -16.44 1.58
N PHE A 479 3.37 -15.45 2.20
CA PHE A 479 3.10 -14.07 1.80
C PHE A 479 3.93 -13.75 0.55
N GLN A 480 3.30 -13.06 -0.41
CA GLN A 480 3.83 -12.80 -1.74
C GLN A 480 4.65 -11.50 -1.83
N ASP A 481 4.61 -10.66 -0.79
CA ASP A 481 5.29 -9.36 -0.79
C ASP A 481 6.81 -9.56 -0.90
N GLY A 482 7.44 -8.91 -1.88
CA GLY A 482 8.86 -9.10 -2.19
C GLY A 482 9.18 -10.35 -3.02
N MET A 483 8.20 -11.20 -3.34
CA MET A 483 8.40 -12.36 -4.20
C MET A 483 8.95 -11.95 -5.58
N VAL A 484 9.95 -12.67 -6.07
CA VAL A 484 10.55 -12.47 -7.39
C VAL A 484 10.30 -13.69 -8.27
N ILE A 485 9.75 -13.46 -9.46
CA ILE A 485 9.49 -14.46 -10.50
C ILE A 485 10.42 -14.16 -11.67
N THR A 486 11.21 -15.13 -12.12
CA THR A 486 12.12 -14.98 -13.26
C THR A 486 11.95 -16.10 -14.27
N TRP A 487 12.04 -15.81 -15.57
CA TRP A 487 11.89 -16.80 -16.64
C TRP A 487 12.46 -16.30 -17.99
N LEU A 488 12.62 -17.20 -18.96
CA LEU A 488 12.79 -16.86 -20.38
C LEU A 488 11.44 -16.83 -21.07
N GLY A 489 11.12 -15.75 -21.76
CA GLY A 489 9.85 -15.55 -22.47
C GLY A 489 10.01 -14.95 -23.86
N PRO A 490 8.96 -14.92 -24.69
CA PRO A 490 8.99 -14.20 -25.96
C PRO A 490 9.35 -12.73 -25.73
N SER A 491 10.32 -12.22 -26.50
CA SER A 491 10.77 -10.83 -26.37
C SER A 491 9.68 -9.85 -26.80
N GLY A 492 9.40 -8.87 -25.94
CA GLY A 492 8.49 -7.76 -26.19
C GLY A 492 9.19 -6.46 -26.58
N ASP A 493 10.52 -6.43 -26.62
CA ASP A 493 11.34 -5.22 -26.83
C ASP A 493 11.03 -4.14 -25.78
N ALA A 494 10.76 -4.59 -24.54
CA ALA A 494 10.31 -3.80 -23.40
C ALA A 494 9.02 -2.98 -23.63
N ALA A 495 8.26 -3.30 -24.67
CA ALA A 495 7.01 -2.62 -24.95
C ALA A 495 5.94 -3.07 -23.95
N ASN A 496 5.29 -2.08 -23.33
CA ASN A 496 4.02 -2.27 -22.63
C ASN A 496 4.07 -3.17 -21.37
N LEU A 497 5.20 -3.20 -20.66
CA LEU A 497 5.37 -4.00 -19.44
C LEU A 497 4.37 -3.64 -18.31
N ALA A 498 3.82 -2.43 -18.35
CA ALA A 498 2.77 -1.97 -17.43
C ALA A 498 1.43 -2.71 -17.60
N ASP A 499 1.13 -3.28 -18.78
CA ASP A 499 -0.15 -3.96 -19.06
C ASP A 499 -0.20 -5.41 -18.54
N GLY A 500 0.82 -5.89 -17.83
CA GLY A 500 0.70 -7.19 -17.15
C GLY A 500 -0.21 -7.13 -15.93
N HIS A 501 -0.56 -8.29 -15.34
CA HIS A 501 -1.51 -8.35 -14.24
C HIS A 501 -1.18 -9.44 -13.21
N TRP A 502 -1.61 -9.22 -11.95
CA TRP A 502 -1.58 -10.24 -10.90
C TRP A 502 -2.99 -10.71 -10.55
N ASN A 503 -3.26 -11.98 -10.84
CA ASN A 503 -4.51 -12.67 -10.61
C ASN A 503 -4.43 -13.47 -9.30
N ASN A 504 -5.27 -13.08 -8.34
CA ASN A 504 -5.46 -13.82 -7.09
C ASN A 504 -6.97 -13.91 -6.84
N PRO A 505 -7.59 -15.10 -6.85
CA PRO A 505 -9.03 -15.23 -6.66
C PRO A 505 -9.44 -15.18 -5.18
N HIS A 506 -8.49 -15.18 -4.23
CA HIS A 506 -8.77 -15.21 -2.79
C HIS A 506 -8.89 -13.83 -2.14
N ARG A 507 -8.70 -12.76 -2.93
CA ARG A 507 -8.89 -11.38 -2.49
C ARG A 507 -10.38 -10.98 -2.56
N PRO A 508 -10.89 -10.16 -1.63
CA PRO A 508 -12.28 -9.71 -1.61
C PRO A 508 -12.71 -8.88 -2.84
N ALA A 509 -11.78 -8.14 -3.47
CA ALA A 509 -12.02 -7.37 -4.68
C ALA A 509 -10.77 -7.31 -5.57
N GLN A 510 -10.94 -7.15 -6.88
CA GLN A 510 -9.82 -7.08 -7.84
C GLN A 510 -8.88 -5.89 -7.58
N SER A 511 -9.42 -4.78 -7.08
CA SER A 511 -8.65 -3.57 -6.76
C SER A 511 -7.90 -3.66 -5.43
N LEU A 512 -8.09 -4.72 -4.64
CA LEU A 512 -7.47 -4.88 -3.33
C LEU A 512 -6.39 -5.97 -3.38
N GLY A 513 -5.28 -5.77 -2.69
CA GLY A 513 -4.18 -6.72 -2.61
C GLY A 513 -3.42 -6.95 -3.92
N HIS A 514 -3.62 -6.11 -4.95
CA HIS A 514 -2.83 -6.20 -6.17
C HIS A 514 -1.42 -5.61 -5.93
N PRO A 515 -0.34 -6.32 -6.28
CA PRO A 515 1.00 -5.76 -6.19
C PRO A 515 1.19 -4.72 -7.29
N GLN A 516 1.89 -3.63 -6.97
CA GLN A 516 2.70 -2.98 -8.00
C GLN A 516 3.87 -3.90 -8.34
N ARG A 517 4.48 -3.70 -9.50
CA ARG A 517 5.48 -4.65 -10.00
C ARG A 517 6.74 -3.92 -10.37
N ASP A 518 7.86 -4.34 -9.80
CA ASP A 518 9.16 -4.01 -10.39
C ASP A 518 9.41 -5.01 -11.50
N VAL A 519 9.61 -4.55 -12.74
CA VAL A 519 9.66 -5.42 -13.92
C VAL A 519 10.84 -5.05 -14.79
N ILE A 520 11.61 -6.05 -15.21
CA ILE A 520 12.59 -5.92 -16.30
C ILE A 520 12.36 -6.95 -17.39
N GLU A 521 12.71 -6.53 -18.60
CA GLU A 521 12.93 -7.38 -19.76
C GLU A 521 14.34 -7.11 -20.29
N VAL A 522 15.14 -8.15 -20.46
CA VAL A 522 16.49 -8.06 -21.06
C VAL A 522 16.58 -9.05 -22.22
N ILE A 523 16.83 -8.54 -23.43
CA ILE A 523 16.93 -9.37 -24.64
C ILE A 523 18.07 -10.36 -24.49
N HIS A 524 17.77 -11.66 -24.66
CA HIS A 524 18.77 -12.68 -24.43
C HIS A 524 19.78 -12.76 -25.59
N PRO A 525 21.10 -12.69 -25.34
CA PRO A 525 22.11 -12.63 -26.40
C PRO A 525 22.19 -13.91 -27.24
N ASP A 526 21.96 -15.07 -26.61
CA ASP A 526 22.10 -16.38 -27.25
C ASP A 526 20.79 -17.04 -27.70
N TYR A 527 19.62 -16.49 -27.32
CA TYR A 527 18.31 -17.06 -27.67
C TYR A 527 17.51 -16.06 -28.50
N GLU A 528 17.57 -16.21 -29.82
CA GLU A 528 16.90 -15.31 -30.76
C GLU A 528 15.39 -15.25 -30.49
N GLY A 529 14.88 -14.03 -30.26
CA GLY A 529 13.46 -13.79 -30.00
C GLY A 529 13.02 -14.02 -28.56
N LEU A 530 13.92 -14.42 -27.66
CA LEU A 530 13.62 -14.52 -26.23
C LEU A 530 14.26 -13.38 -25.44
N SER A 531 13.60 -13.04 -24.34
CA SER A 531 14.13 -12.17 -23.30
C SER A 531 14.13 -12.89 -21.96
N SER A 532 15.05 -12.48 -21.09
CA SER A 532 15.03 -12.79 -19.67
C SER A 532 14.12 -11.79 -18.96
N TYR A 533 13.16 -12.30 -18.20
CA TYR A 533 12.20 -11.51 -17.44
C TYR A 533 12.45 -11.68 -15.95
N ALA A 534 12.29 -10.59 -15.20
CA ALA A 534 12.08 -10.65 -13.76
C ALA A 534 10.91 -9.73 -13.38
N VAL A 535 10.05 -10.23 -12.50
CA VAL A 535 8.96 -9.47 -11.90
C VAL A 535 9.03 -9.64 -10.40
N ARG A 536 9.05 -8.53 -9.66
CA ARG A 536 8.92 -8.52 -8.21
C ARG A 536 7.55 -7.98 -7.80
N CYS A 537 6.88 -8.69 -6.91
CA CYS A 537 5.62 -8.25 -6.31
C CYS A 537 5.89 -7.23 -5.20
N ALA A 538 5.43 -5.99 -5.37
CA ALA A 538 5.55 -4.90 -4.40
C ALA A 538 4.15 -4.43 -3.99
N ASN A 539 3.61 -5.01 -2.93
CA ASN A 539 2.28 -4.64 -2.44
C ASN A 539 2.34 -3.36 -1.57
N HIS A 540 1.27 -2.57 -1.61
CA HIS A 540 1.07 -1.39 -0.77
C HIS A 540 -0.38 -1.28 -0.31
N ASP A 541 -0.67 -0.53 0.75
CA ASP A 541 -2.03 -0.13 1.18
C ASP A 541 -3.06 -1.25 1.47
N GLU A 542 -2.61 -2.49 1.72
CA GLU A 542 -3.46 -3.69 1.74
C GLU A 542 -3.01 -4.69 2.81
N PRO A 543 -3.89 -5.42 3.52
CA PRO A 543 -3.50 -6.33 4.59
C PRO A 543 -2.88 -7.61 4.01
N TYR A 544 -2.04 -8.26 4.79
CA TYR A 544 -1.30 -9.46 4.48
C TYR A 544 -2.21 -10.64 4.12
N HIS A 545 -3.42 -10.71 4.67
CA HIS A 545 -4.37 -11.76 4.27
C HIS A 545 -4.80 -11.65 2.79
N MET A 546 -4.59 -10.51 2.12
CA MET A 546 -4.79 -10.35 0.67
C MET A 546 -3.49 -10.48 -0.14
N ARG A 547 -2.35 -10.49 0.53
CA ARG A 547 -1.01 -10.63 -0.04
C ARG A 547 -0.47 -12.06 0.14
N THR A 548 -1.37 -13.05 0.20
CA THR A 548 -1.04 -14.42 0.61
C THR A 548 -1.43 -15.44 -0.46
N ILE A 549 -0.55 -16.40 -0.68
CA ILE A 549 -0.77 -17.61 -1.47
C ILE A 549 -1.04 -18.75 -0.48
N TYR A 550 -2.33 -19.08 -0.33
CA TYR A 550 -2.79 -20.05 0.65
C TYR A 550 -2.50 -21.51 0.25
N PRO A 551 -2.47 -22.46 1.21
CA PRO A 551 -2.33 -23.88 0.92
C PRO A 551 -3.34 -24.37 -0.13
N ASN A 552 -2.86 -25.17 -1.10
CA ASN A 552 -3.66 -25.73 -2.19
C ASN A 552 -4.32 -24.70 -3.13
N GLN A 553 -3.96 -23.43 -3.03
CA GLN A 553 -4.52 -22.34 -3.82
C GLN A 553 -3.57 -21.84 -4.91
N GLN A 554 -4.16 -21.21 -5.94
CA GLN A 554 -3.47 -20.73 -7.13
C GLN A 554 -3.51 -19.21 -7.26
N VAL A 555 -2.45 -18.68 -7.84
CA VAL A 555 -2.32 -17.29 -8.30
C VAL A 555 -1.70 -17.29 -9.69
N ALA A 556 -1.84 -16.21 -10.45
CA ALA A 556 -1.20 -16.09 -11.75
C ALA A 556 -0.61 -14.71 -12.03
N MET A 557 0.53 -14.70 -12.72
CA MET A 557 1.16 -13.52 -13.29
C MET A 557 0.94 -13.48 -14.80
N GLU A 558 0.52 -12.33 -15.31
CA GLU A 558 0.42 -12.03 -16.74
C GLU A 558 1.46 -10.97 -17.13
N VAL A 559 2.20 -11.20 -18.21
CA VAL A 559 3.02 -10.18 -18.86
C VAL A 559 2.74 -10.16 -20.36
N GLY A 560 2.19 -9.04 -20.83
CA GLY A 560 1.87 -8.81 -22.24
C GLY A 560 3.10 -8.46 -23.07
N THR A 561 3.19 -9.03 -24.27
CA THR A 561 4.26 -8.75 -25.25
C THR A 561 3.65 -8.60 -26.64
N PRO A 562 4.18 -7.72 -27.51
CA PRO A 562 3.75 -7.66 -28.90
C PRO A 562 3.88 -9.02 -29.60
N ALA A 563 2.81 -9.46 -30.26
CA ALA A 563 2.80 -10.73 -30.96
C ALA A 563 3.73 -10.72 -32.18
N ASN A 564 4.60 -11.73 -32.30
CA ASN A 564 5.44 -11.95 -33.48
C ASN A 564 5.12 -13.31 -34.14
N PRO A 565 4.01 -13.42 -34.90
CA PRO A 565 3.49 -14.70 -35.37
C PRO A 565 4.45 -15.47 -36.30
N ASP A 566 5.50 -14.83 -36.82
CA ASP A 566 6.50 -15.47 -37.66
C ASP A 566 7.48 -16.35 -36.83
N GLN A 567 7.80 -15.97 -35.58
CA GLN A 567 8.78 -16.69 -34.73
C GLN A 567 8.27 -18.06 -34.24
N TRP A 568 6.99 -18.16 -33.87
CA TRP A 568 6.37 -19.40 -33.38
C TRP A 568 5.18 -19.84 -34.24
N SER A 569 5.37 -19.82 -35.55
CA SER A 569 4.31 -20.11 -36.54
C SER A 569 3.81 -21.57 -36.55
N SER A 570 4.49 -22.50 -35.86
CA SER A 570 4.12 -23.92 -35.80
C SER A 570 3.79 -24.35 -34.37
N SER A 571 2.86 -25.30 -34.23
CA SER A 571 2.49 -25.89 -32.93
C SER A 571 3.69 -26.46 -32.17
N SER A 572 4.64 -27.13 -32.86
CA SER A 572 5.86 -27.61 -32.20
C SER A 572 6.75 -26.48 -31.68
N ALA A 573 6.89 -25.38 -32.42
CA ALA A 573 7.67 -24.23 -31.94
C ALA A 573 6.99 -23.56 -30.74
N ARG A 574 5.65 -23.48 -30.73
CA ARG A 574 4.89 -22.97 -29.59
C ARG A 574 5.01 -23.86 -28.37
N GLN A 575 5.01 -25.18 -28.54
CA GLN A 575 5.25 -26.12 -27.45
C GLN A 575 6.67 -25.95 -26.90
N ASP A 576 7.68 -25.89 -27.77
CA ASP A 576 9.07 -25.65 -27.35
C ASP A 576 9.21 -24.34 -26.56
N LEU A 577 8.44 -23.30 -26.91
CA LEU A 577 8.42 -22.04 -26.16
C LEU A 577 7.87 -22.21 -24.74
N VAL A 578 6.65 -22.74 -24.58
CA VAL A 578 6.03 -22.88 -23.25
C VAL A 578 6.82 -23.86 -22.37
N ASP A 579 7.43 -24.89 -22.96
CA ASP A 579 8.34 -25.79 -22.25
C ASP A 579 9.59 -25.06 -21.78
N THR A 580 10.19 -24.19 -22.62
CA THR A 580 11.35 -23.35 -22.26
C THR A 580 11.01 -22.36 -21.16
N MET A 581 9.84 -21.73 -21.23
CA MET A 581 9.36 -20.82 -20.18
C MET A 581 9.25 -21.54 -18.82
N LEU A 582 8.64 -22.73 -18.79
CA LEU A 582 8.50 -23.50 -17.55
C LEU A 582 9.86 -24.02 -17.04
N ASP A 583 10.72 -24.50 -17.93
CA ASP A 583 12.05 -25.00 -17.59
C ASP A 583 12.93 -23.90 -16.99
N SER A 584 12.90 -22.69 -17.57
CA SER A 584 13.66 -21.52 -17.11
C SER A 584 13.05 -20.79 -15.92
N LEU A 585 11.80 -21.09 -15.53
CA LEU A 585 11.12 -20.45 -14.40
C LEU A 585 11.84 -20.68 -13.07
N HIS A 586 12.01 -19.60 -12.31
CA HIS A 586 12.39 -19.61 -10.90
C HIS A 586 11.50 -18.67 -10.09
N VAL A 587 11.04 -19.12 -8.92
CA VAL A 587 10.28 -18.30 -7.95
C VAL A 587 11.04 -18.23 -6.63
N GLU A 588 11.35 -17.02 -6.21
CA GLU A 588 11.97 -16.73 -4.91
C GLU A 588 10.99 -15.95 -4.04
N LEU A 589 10.48 -16.58 -2.99
CA LEU A 589 9.78 -15.90 -1.89
C LEU A 589 10.79 -15.28 -0.94
N GLU A 590 10.54 -14.08 -0.43
CA GLU A 590 11.48 -13.47 0.51
C GLU A 590 11.53 -14.23 1.85
N THR A 591 12.69 -14.18 2.49
CA THR A 591 12.89 -14.74 3.83
C THR A 591 13.19 -13.63 4.82
N ASN A 592 12.61 -13.71 6.02
CA ASN A 592 12.93 -12.79 7.13
C ASN A 592 12.70 -11.29 6.83
N LEU A 593 11.80 -10.94 5.90
CA LEU A 593 11.60 -9.57 5.45
C LEU A 593 12.90 -8.93 4.90
N SER A 594 13.72 -9.72 4.19
CA SER A 594 15.00 -9.27 3.61
C SER A 594 14.84 -8.35 2.40
N ARG A 595 13.63 -8.18 1.86
CA ARG A 595 13.34 -7.23 0.76
C ARG A 595 13.95 -7.61 -0.59
N ASN A 596 14.90 -8.55 -0.61
CA ASN A 596 15.65 -8.97 -1.80
C ASN A 596 16.47 -7.84 -2.43
N ASP A 597 16.89 -6.83 -1.65
CA ASP A 597 17.60 -5.63 -2.14
C ASP A 597 18.84 -6.01 -2.97
N ARG A 598 19.61 -7.01 -2.51
CA ARG A 598 20.77 -7.49 -3.26
C ARG A 598 20.45 -8.10 -4.60
N LEU A 599 19.39 -8.91 -4.67
CA LEU A 599 18.98 -9.54 -5.92
C LEU A 599 18.58 -8.43 -6.91
N ILE A 600 17.81 -7.47 -6.41
CA ILE A 600 17.32 -6.31 -7.17
C ILE A 600 18.49 -5.49 -7.72
N ASP A 601 19.50 -5.23 -6.91
CA ASP A 601 20.72 -4.51 -7.32
C ASP A 601 21.51 -5.26 -8.38
N GLU A 602 21.71 -6.57 -8.22
CA GLU A 602 22.52 -7.38 -9.13
C GLU A 602 21.91 -7.49 -10.53
N ILE A 603 20.58 -7.53 -10.64
CA ILE A 603 19.89 -7.67 -11.94
C ILE A 603 19.26 -6.37 -12.46
N ASP A 604 19.38 -5.27 -11.71
CA ASP A 604 18.79 -3.96 -12.01
C ASP A 604 17.24 -3.96 -12.03
N LEU A 605 16.61 -4.67 -11.09
CA LEU A 605 15.14 -4.78 -10.97
C LEU A 605 14.50 -3.56 -10.27
N LYS A 606 14.75 -2.35 -10.79
CA LYS A 606 14.37 -1.08 -10.13
C LYS A 606 13.25 -0.32 -10.83
N TYR A 607 12.62 -0.96 -11.82
CA TYR A 607 11.68 -0.35 -12.73
C TYR A 607 10.24 -0.70 -12.35
N ARG A 608 9.65 0.13 -11.48
CA ARG A 608 8.26 -0.03 -11.07
C ARG A 608 7.27 0.38 -12.15
N VAL A 609 6.28 -0.47 -12.35
CA VAL A 609 5.08 -0.20 -13.13
C VAL A 609 3.83 -0.38 -12.26
N PRO A 610 2.75 0.38 -12.54
CA PRO A 610 1.46 0.11 -11.93
C PRO A 610 0.93 -1.26 -12.39
N ASN A 611 -0.12 -1.73 -11.72
CA ASN A 611 -0.90 -2.88 -12.16
C ASN A 611 -2.06 -2.46 -13.06
#